data_AF-G7VWW9-F1
#
_entry.id   AF-G7VWW9-F1
#
_cell.length_a   1.000
_cell.length_b   1.000
_cell.length_c   1.000
_cell.angle_alpha   90.00
_cell.angle_beta   90.00
_cell.angle_gamma   90.00
#
_symmetry.space_group_name_H-M   'P 1'
#
loop_
_entity.id
_entity.type
_entity.pdbx_description
1 polymer ?
#
loop_
_entity_poly.entity_id
_entity_poly.type
_entity_poly.pdbx_seq_one_letter_code
_entity_poly.pdbx_strand_id
1 'polypeptide(L)'
;MNKSNFEKVSLILGPCDLPHMYELFEGYLIKDRYVMMIDNSVLTLRHVKKERHHSHLYVDGDTGGITLARHIQREDIDVITELVERLRNMDALSFLTDELLWNTCREDIDFDLVRNKGL
;
A
#
# COMPACT_ATOMS: atom_id res chain seq x y z
N MET A 1 -13.89 -13.72 14.74
CA MET A 1 -13.52 -12.67 13.79
C MET A 1 -12.95 -13.35 12.56
N ASN A 2 -13.57 -13.18 11.39
CA ASN A 2 -12.96 -13.65 10.15
C ASN A 2 -11.70 -12.82 9.92
N LYS A 3 -10.52 -13.45 9.86
CA LYS A 3 -9.35 -12.84 9.25
C LYS A 3 -9.80 -12.32 7.89
N SER A 4 -9.68 -11.03 7.65
CA SER A 4 -10.01 -10.44 6.35
C SER A 4 -9.26 -11.20 5.24
N ASN A 5 -9.97 -11.55 4.17
CA ASN A 5 -9.48 -12.30 3.02
C ASN A 5 -8.53 -11.45 2.14
N PHE A 6 -7.46 -10.91 2.71
CA PHE A 6 -6.41 -10.32 1.88
C PHE A 6 -5.55 -11.43 1.29
N GLU A 7 -5.43 -11.41 -0.03
CA GLU A 7 -4.55 -12.31 -0.76
C GLU A 7 -3.11 -11.91 -0.50
N LYS A 8 -2.29 -12.84 -0.01
CA LYS A 8 -0.85 -12.66 0.12
C LYS A 8 -0.20 -12.79 -1.26
N VAL A 9 0.63 -11.82 -1.63
CA VAL A 9 1.25 -11.72 -2.94
C VAL A 9 2.74 -11.39 -2.82
N SER A 10 3.50 -11.69 -3.86
CA SER A 10 4.89 -11.28 -4.00
C SER A 10 5.00 -10.02 -4.85
N LEU A 11 5.90 -9.13 -4.49
CA LEU A 11 6.17 -7.87 -5.18
C LEU A 11 7.65 -7.78 -5.52
N ILE A 12 7.98 -7.43 -6.76
CA ILE A 12 9.34 -7.08 -7.17
C ILE A 12 9.46 -5.56 -7.22
N LEU A 13 10.44 -5.03 -6.48
CA LEU A 13 10.81 -3.62 -6.53
C LEU A 13 12.19 -3.45 -7.16
N GLY A 14 12.34 -2.41 -7.98
CA GLY A 14 13.55 -2.16 -8.75
C GLY A 14 13.45 -2.57 -10.22
N PRO A 15 14.47 -2.21 -11.03
CA PRO A 15 14.47 -2.52 -12.46
C PRO A 15 14.53 -4.04 -12.69
N CYS A 16 13.41 -4.59 -13.18
CA CYS A 16 13.26 -6.02 -13.45
C CYS A 16 14.13 -6.50 -14.63
N ASP A 17 14.57 -5.58 -15.49
CA ASP A 17 15.37 -5.88 -16.69
C ASP A 17 16.87 -6.04 -16.41
N LEU A 18 17.31 -5.74 -15.18
CA LEU A 18 18.73 -5.79 -14.78
C LEU A 18 18.95 -6.87 -13.70
N PRO A 19 19.81 -7.88 -13.95
CA PRO A 19 20.12 -8.91 -12.97
C PRO A 19 20.65 -8.30 -11.66
N HIS A 20 20.18 -8.83 -10.52
CA HIS A 20 20.60 -8.45 -9.16
C HIS A 20 20.29 -7.01 -8.73
N MET A 21 19.48 -6.28 -9.49
CA MET A 21 19.08 -4.91 -9.16
C MET A 21 17.65 -4.80 -8.59
N TYR A 22 17.00 -5.94 -8.38
CA TYR A 22 15.65 -6.01 -7.85
C TYR A 22 15.60 -6.79 -6.54
N GLU A 23 14.64 -6.44 -5.71
CA GLU A 23 14.36 -7.08 -4.43
C GLU A 23 12.94 -7.65 -4.43
N LEU A 24 12.76 -8.79 -3.76
CA LEU A 24 11.47 -9.46 -3.62
C LEU A 24 10.90 -9.18 -2.24
N PHE A 25 9.66 -8.70 -2.22
CA PHE A 25 8.90 -8.43 -1.02
C PHE A 25 7.63 -9.28 -0.99
N GLU A 26 7.07 -9.46 0.20
CA GLU A 26 5.73 -10.00 0.37
C GLU A 26 4.79 -8.90 0.87
N GLY A 27 3.52 -9.02 0.52
CA GLY A 27 2.49 -8.10 0.96
C GLY A 27 1.10 -8.63 0.70
N TYR A 28 0.12 -7.75 0.83
CA TYR A 28 -1.29 -8.07 0.77
C TYR A 28 -2.00 -7.21 -0.28
N LEU A 29 -2.72 -7.88 -1.18
CA LEU A 29 -3.40 -7.24 -2.31
C LEU A 29 -4.64 -6.46 -1.85
N ILE A 30 -4.73 -5.20 -2.26
CA ILE A 30 -5.82 -4.27 -1.99
C ILE A 30 -6.41 -3.79 -3.32
N LYS A 31 -7.71 -4.07 -3.54
CA LYS A 31 -8.47 -3.62 -4.74
C LYS A 31 -7.77 -3.94 -6.08
N ASP A 32 -7.12 -5.10 -6.18
CA ASP A 32 -6.45 -5.65 -7.37
C ASP A 32 -5.33 -4.81 -8.00
N ARG A 33 -5.04 -3.63 -7.47
CA ARG A 33 -4.09 -2.67 -8.05
C ARG A 33 -3.12 -2.09 -7.04
N TYR A 34 -3.27 -2.42 -5.77
CA TYR A 34 -2.40 -1.94 -4.73
C TYR A 34 -1.92 -3.07 -3.84
N VAL A 35 -0.71 -2.95 -3.31
CA VAL A 35 -0.19 -3.86 -2.30
C VAL A 35 0.14 -3.06 -1.05
N MET A 36 -0.37 -3.52 0.08
CA MET A 36 0.14 -3.10 1.39
C MET A 36 1.22 -4.06 1.84
N MET A 37 2.37 -3.55 2.24
CA MET A 37 3.50 -4.35 2.71
C MET A 37 4.15 -3.65 3.90
N ILE A 38 4.68 -4.46 4.82
CA ILE A 38 5.49 -3.98 5.93
C ILE A 38 6.90 -4.47 5.68
N ASP A 39 7.82 -3.52 5.54
CA ASP A 39 9.24 -3.81 5.44
C ASP A 39 9.98 -2.87 6.39
N ASN A 40 10.97 -3.42 7.12
CA ASN A 40 11.76 -2.65 8.09
C ASN A 40 10.89 -1.80 9.05
N SER A 41 9.79 -2.38 9.56
CA SER A 41 8.82 -1.72 10.44
C SER A 41 8.08 -0.52 9.83
N VAL A 42 8.08 -0.38 8.51
CA VAL A 42 7.37 0.67 7.76
C VAL A 42 6.27 0.04 6.92
N LEU A 43 5.03 0.47 7.16
CA LEU A 43 3.88 0.08 6.36
C LEU A 43 3.75 1.03 5.16
N THR A 44 3.75 0.46 3.96
CA THR A 44 3.56 1.20 2.71
C THR A 44 2.36 0.68 1.94
N LEU A 45 1.72 1.56 1.17
CA LEU A 45 0.72 1.24 0.15
C LEU A 45 1.32 1.60 -1.21
N ARG A 46 1.50 0.62 -2.08
CA ARG A 46 2.09 0.81 -3.41
C ARG A 46 1.09 0.52 -4.50
N HIS A 47 1.06 1.34 -5.55
CA HIS A 47 0.40 0.99 -6.80
C HIS A 47 1.25 -0.05 -7.52
N VAL A 48 0.60 -1.12 -7.99
CA VAL A 48 1.29 -2.25 -8.60
C VAL A 48 0.61 -2.70 -9.88
N LYS A 49 1.36 -3.42 -10.72
CA LYS A 49 0.85 -4.12 -11.90
C LYS A 49 1.09 -5.62 -11.74
N LYS A 50 0.10 -6.42 -12.12
CA LYS A 50 0.22 -7.88 -12.12
C LYS A 50 1.16 -8.32 -13.24
N GLU A 51 2.11 -9.19 -12.91
CA GLU A 51 2.99 -9.80 -13.92
C GLU A 51 2.20 -10.83 -14.73
N ARG A 52 2.28 -10.76 -16.07
CA ARG A 52 1.38 -11.48 -16.98
C ARG A 52 1.52 -13.00 -16.88
N HIS A 53 2.71 -13.47 -16.51
CA HIS A 53 3.03 -14.90 -16.49
C HIS A 53 2.92 -15.53 -15.09
N HIS A 54 2.53 -14.77 -14.08
CA HIS A 54 2.49 -15.23 -12.70
C HIS A 54 1.16 -14.90 -12.02
N SER A 55 0.65 -15.84 -11.22
CA SER A 55 -0.67 -15.72 -10.60
C SER A 55 -0.71 -14.75 -9.41
N HIS A 56 0.38 -14.65 -8.64
CA HIS A 56 0.45 -13.88 -7.39
C HIS A 56 1.69 -12.96 -7.34
N LEU A 57 2.26 -12.62 -8.50
CA LEU A 57 3.45 -11.76 -8.60
C LEU A 57 3.06 -10.42 -9.20
N TYR A 58 3.57 -9.37 -8.58
CA TYR A 58 3.34 -7.99 -8.94
C TYR A 58 4.68 -7.26 -9.08
N VAL A 59 4.66 -6.18 -9.87
CA VAL A 59 5.78 -5.25 -10.06
C VAL A 59 5.30 -3.83 -9.77
N ASP A 60 6.23 -2.88 -9.61
CA ASP A 60 5.90 -1.48 -9.40
C ASP A 60 4.97 -0.92 -10.49
N GLY A 61 3.94 -0.20 -10.05
CA GLY A 61 3.04 0.55 -10.92
C GLY A 61 3.55 1.95 -11.24
N ASP A 62 2.76 2.72 -11.97
CA ASP A 62 3.20 4.02 -12.53
C ASP A 62 3.37 5.14 -11.50
N THR A 63 2.82 4.98 -10.31
CA THR A 63 2.64 6.09 -9.35
C THR A 63 3.42 5.88 -8.06
N GLY A 64 4.23 4.82 -7.96
CA GLY A 64 4.97 4.48 -6.74
C GLY A 64 4.04 4.13 -5.57
N GLY A 65 4.42 4.57 -4.37
CA GLY A 65 3.65 4.30 -3.14
C GLY A 65 3.79 5.38 -2.08
N ILE A 66 2.99 5.22 -1.03
CA ILE A 66 2.94 6.11 0.14
C ILE A 66 3.28 5.34 1.41
N THR A 67 3.96 6.00 2.34
CA THR A 67 4.16 5.47 3.70
C THR A 67 2.92 5.79 4.53
N LEU A 68 2.31 4.76 5.13
CA LEU A 68 1.11 4.91 5.97
C LEU A 68 1.43 4.94 7.45
N ALA A 69 2.41 4.15 7.89
CA ALA A 69 2.81 4.08 9.29
C ALA A 69 4.27 3.63 9.44
N ARG A 70 4.88 3.97 10.58
CA ARG A 70 6.25 3.59 10.95
C ARG A 70 6.25 2.93 12.32
N HIS A 71 7.35 2.26 12.65
CA HIS A 71 7.55 1.57 13.94
C HIS A 71 6.56 0.43 14.21
N ILE A 72 6.15 -0.28 13.16
CA ILE A 72 5.30 -1.46 13.30
C ILE A 72 6.10 -2.62 13.90
N GLN A 73 5.54 -3.25 14.94
CA GLN A 73 6.13 -4.41 15.66
C GLN A 73 5.17 -5.61 15.73
N ARG A 74 4.01 -5.51 15.07
CA ARG A 74 2.96 -6.54 15.03
C ARG A 74 2.97 -7.24 13.67
N GLU A 75 2.38 -8.43 13.63
CA GLU A 75 2.19 -9.21 12.40
C GLU A 75 1.51 -8.41 11.29
N ASP A 76 2.04 -8.51 10.07
CA ASP A 76 1.65 -7.71 8.92
C ASP A 76 0.15 -7.78 8.64
N ILE A 77 -0.39 -9.00 8.58
CA ILE A 77 -1.81 -9.22 8.27
C ILE A 77 -2.71 -8.55 9.31
N ASP A 78 -2.36 -8.59 10.60
CA ASP A 78 -3.22 -8.04 11.65
C ASP A 78 -3.26 -6.51 11.57
N VAL A 79 -2.10 -5.89 11.34
CA VAL A 79 -1.98 -4.42 11.19
C VAL A 79 -2.69 -3.94 9.93
N ILE A 80 -2.49 -4.63 8.81
CA ILE A 80 -3.13 -4.29 7.53
C ILE A 80 -4.64 -4.47 7.63
N THR A 81 -5.10 -5.54 8.28
CA THR A 81 -6.53 -5.79 8.52
C THR A 81 -7.17 -4.64 9.29
N GLU A 82 -6.59 -4.32 10.45
CA GLU A 82 -7.07 -3.26 11.33
C GLU A 82 -7.09 -1.90 10.61
N LEU A 83 -6.01 -1.57 9.89
CA LEU A 83 -5.92 -0.31 9.16
C LEU A 83 -6.98 -0.22 8.04
N VAL A 84 -7.12 -1.26 7.23
CA VAL A 84 -8.10 -1.24 6.13
C VAL A 84 -9.53 -1.20 6.67
N GLU A 85 -9.83 -1.91 7.76
CA GLU A 85 -11.14 -1.84 8.41
C GLU A 85 -11.42 -0.43 8.96
N ARG A 86 -10.45 0.19 9.64
CA ARG A 86 -10.57 1.56 10.15
C ARG A 86 -10.79 2.56 9.02
N LEU A 87 -9.96 2.53 7.98
CA LEU A 87 -10.08 3.43 6.82
C LEU A 87 -11.38 3.23 6.05
N ARG A 88 -11.89 1.99 5.95
CA ARG A 88 -13.15 1.70 5.26
C ARG A 88 -14.36 2.31 5.97
N ASN A 89 -14.30 2.40 7.29
CA ASN A 89 -15.40 2.91 8.12
C ASN A 89 -15.27 4.40 8.46
N MET A 90 -14.16 5.03 8.06
CA MET A 90 -13.87 6.44 8.30
C MET A 90 -14.26 7.27 7.09
N ASP A 91 -14.96 8.38 7.32
CA ASP A 91 -15.20 9.33 6.24
C ASP A 91 -13.93 10.14 5.91
N ALA A 92 -13.87 10.65 4.68
CA ALA A 92 -12.68 11.32 4.19
C ALA A 92 -12.35 12.62 4.95
N LEU A 93 -13.34 13.33 5.50
CA LEU A 93 -13.08 14.57 6.22
C LEU A 93 -12.47 14.25 7.60
N SER A 94 -13.02 13.27 8.31
CA SER A 94 -12.45 12.78 9.58
C SER A 94 -11.03 12.24 9.39
N PHE A 95 -10.74 11.54 8.29
CA PHE A 95 -9.38 11.13 7.98
C PHE A 95 -8.42 12.34 7.87
N LEU A 96 -8.85 13.41 7.22
CA LEU A 96 -8.03 14.61 7.06
C LEU A 96 -7.85 15.36 8.39
N THR A 97 -8.92 15.56 9.16
CA THR A 97 -8.89 16.39 10.37
C THR A 97 -8.34 15.68 11.59
N ASP A 98 -8.67 14.40 11.77
CA ASP A 98 -8.46 13.70 13.04
C ASP A 98 -7.23 12.79 12.99
N GLU A 99 -6.96 12.17 11.83
CA GLU A 99 -5.79 11.30 11.64
C GLU A 99 -4.62 12.07 11.03
N LEU A 100 -4.84 12.69 9.86
CA LEU A 100 -3.75 13.23 9.07
C LEU A 100 -3.21 14.54 9.66
N LEU A 101 -4.05 15.54 9.93
CA LEU A 101 -3.62 16.87 10.40
C LEU A 101 -2.87 16.82 11.74
N TRP A 102 -3.24 15.87 12.60
CA TRP A 102 -2.60 15.65 13.91
C TRP A 102 -1.34 14.78 13.85
N ASN A 103 -1.06 14.12 12.72
CA ASN A 103 0.20 13.42 12.53
C ASN A 103 1.33 14.44 12.31
N THR A 104 2.21 14.56 13.32
CA THR A 104 3.35 15.48 13.31
C THR A 104 4.46 15.08 12.34
N CYS A 105 4.44 13.84 11.86
CA CYS A 105 5.39 13.29 10.89
C CYS A 105 4.77 13.13 9.49
N ARG A 106 3.64 13.78 9.22
CA ARG A 106 3.01 13.73 7.90
C ARG A 106 3.86 14.49 6.87
N GLU A 107 3.80 14.01 5.64
CA GLU A 107 4.24 14.76 4.46
C GLU A 107 3.05 15.52 3.88
N ASP A 108 3.33 16.54 3.06
CA ASP A 108 2.28 17.30 2.39
C ASP A 108 1.50 16.41 1.40
N ILE A 109 0.19 16.60 1.33
CA ILE A 109 -0.70 15.88 0.41
C ILE A 109 -1.46 16.91 -0.42
N ASP A 110 -1.30 16.80 -1.74
CA ASP A 110 -1.99 17.64 -2.70
C ASP A 110 -3.22 16.94 -3.27
N PHE A 111 -4.36 17.62 -3.21
CA PHE A 111 -5.58 17.21 -3.90
C PHE A 111 -5.64 17.86 -5.29
N ASP A 112 -5.49 17.05 -6.33
CA ASP A 112 -5.75 17.49 -7.70
C ASP A 112 -7.27 17.57 -7.95
N LEU A 113 -7.81 18.79 -7.88
CA LEU A 113 -9.23 19.09 -8.14
C LEU A 113 -9.59 19.05 -9.63
N VAL A 114 -8.60 19.07 -10.54
CA VAL A 114 -8.81 19.19 -11.98
C VAL A 114 -8.69 17.84 -12.68
N ARG A 115 -8.22 16.80 -11.96
CA ARG A 115 -7.88 15.47 -12.50
C ARG A 115 -8.91 14.96 -13.50
N ASN A 116 -8.63 15.18 -14.78
CA ASN A 116 -9.34 14.53 -15.87
C ASN A 116 -9.05 13.05 -15.73
N LYS A 117 -10.06 12.26 -15.37
CA LYS A 117 -9.98 10.81 -15.50
C LYS A 117 -9.89 10.50 -16.99
N GLY A 118 -8.68 10.56 -17.54
CA GLY A 118 -8.37 9.93 -18.82
C GLY A 118 -8.54 8.43 -18.63
N LEU A 119 -9.73 7.96 -18.98
CA LEU A 119 -10.00 6.54 -19.25
C LEU A 119 -9.40 6.21 -20.62
#